data_AF-A0A1P8F4S2-F1
#
_entry.id   AF-A0A1P8F4S2-F1
#
_cell.length_a   1.000
_cell.length_b   1.000
_cell.length_c   1.000
_cell.angle_alpha   90.00
_cell.angle_beta   90.00
_cell.angle_gamma   90.00
#
_symmetry.space_group_name_H-M   'P 1'
#
loop_
_entity.id
_entity.type
_entity.pdbx_description
1 polymer ?
#
loop_
_entity_poly.entity_id
_entity_poly.type
_entity_poly.pdbx_seq_one_letter_code
_entity_poly.pdbx_strand_id
1 'polypeptide(L)'
;MTWLNAGGKAASRKFRKRLFDRMTDKTCHCYGCGRNQGVDSSELPCLALQGWFIVSHLVGPEDIKRYGFCSLECLQRWVNENAEAIPEIFLNSFDEL
;
A
#
# COMPACT_ATOMS: atom_id res chain seq x y z
N MET A 1 41.50 17.78 18.72
CA MET A 1 40.59 18.86 18.25
C MET A 1 40.80 18.95 16.76
N THR A 2 39.90 18.53 15.87
CA THR A 2 38.53 19.05 15.66
C THR A 2 37.69 18.05 14.84
N TRP A 3 36.49 17.77 15.37
CA TRP A 3 35.18 17.63 14.73
C TRP A 3 34.93 16.82 13.45
N LEU A 4 34.02 15.86 13.62
CA LEU A 4 33.14 15.25 12.63
C LEU A 4 32.51 16.28 11.68
N ASN A 5 32.38 15.92 10.41
CA ASN A 5 31.10 15.80 9.69
C ASN A 5 31.33 15.69 8.19
N ALA A 6 30.82 14.62 7.57
CA ALA A 6 30.08 14.68 6.30
C ALA A 6 29.78 13.25 5.83
N GLY A 7 28.53 12.97 5.45
CA GLY A 7 28.27 11.81 4.58
C GLY A 7 26.99 11.00 4.84
N GLY A 8 26.00 11.50 5.56
CA GLY A 8 24.81 10.71 5.92
C GLY A 8 23.47 11.20 5.38
N LYS A 9 23.36 11.72 4.14
CA LYS A 9 22.06 12.25 3.63
C LYS A 9 21.62 11.80 2.23
N ALA A 10 22.47 11.11 1.45
CA ALA A 10 22.13 10.77 0.06
C ALA A 10 21.30 9.47 -0.08
N ALA A 11 21.48 8.49 0.81
CA ALA A 11 20.79 7.20 0.72
C ALA A 11 19.28 7.28 1.04
N SER A 12 18.90 8.13 2.00
CA SER A 12 17.50 8.28 2.45
C SER A 12 16.57 8.91 1.39
N ARG A 13 17.09 9.80 0.54
CA ARG A 13 16.29 10.45 -0.51
C ARG A 13 16.01 9.54 -1.71
N LYS A 14 16.90 8.59 -2.02
CA LYS A 14 16.74 7.65 -3.14
C LYS A 14 15.65 6.60 -2.88
N PHE A 15 15.44 6.19 -1.64
CA PHE A 15 14.37 5.25 -1.28
C PHE A 15 12.98 5.90 -1.43
N ARG A 16 12.85 7.18 -1.03
CA ARG A 16 11.61 7.96 -1.24
C ARG A 16 11.29 8.19 -2.72
N LYS A 17 12.29 8.36 -3.57
CA LYS A 17 12.08 8.63 -5.00
C LYS A 17 11.55 7.40 -5.75
N ARG A 18 11.97 6.18 -5.40
CA ARG A 18 11.44 4.94 -6.02
C ARG A 18 10.02 4.58 -5.59
N LEU A 19 9.52 5.12 -4.48
CA LEU A 19 8.13 4.95 -4.09
C LEU A 19 7.16 5.80 -4.95
N PHE A 20 7.68 6.79 -5.68
CA PHE A 20 6.90 7.89 -6.24
C PHE A 20 7.08 8.10 -7.74
N ASP A 21 8.21 7.69 -8.30
CA ASP A 21 8.58 8.05 -9.67
C ASP A 21 8.11 7.01 -10.69
N ARG A 22 6.84 7.14 -11.11
CA ARG A 22 6.37 6.97 -12.51
C ARG A 22 4.87 7.30 -12.65
N MET A 23 4.34 8.36 -12.05
CA MET A 23 2.90 8.72 -12.18
C MET A 23 2.62 9.75 -13.28
N THR A 24 2.66 9.34 -14.54
CA THR A 24 2.00 10.09 -15.64
C THR A 24 0.52 9.72 -15.63
N ASP A 25 -0.37 10.69 -15.34
CA ASP A 25 -1.83 10.54 -15.13
C ASP A 25 -2.23 9.24 -14.45
N LYS A 26 -2.06 9.18 -13.12
CA LYS A 26 -2.42 7.99 -12.35
C LYS A 26 -3.76 8.14 -11.70
N THR A 27 -4.75 7.53 -12.32
CA THR A 27 -5.95 7.15 -11.59
C THR A 27 -5.57 6.12 -10.52
N CYS A 28 -6.04 6.30 -9.29
CA CYS A 28 -5.98 5.30 -8.24
C CYS A 28 -7.30 4.52 -8.25
N HIS A 29 -7.22 3.22 -8.44
CA HIS A 29 -8.37 2.33 -8.47
C HIS A 29 -8.63 1.73 -7.08
N CYS A 30 -9.88 1.78 -6.63
CA CYS A 30 -10.32 1.11 -5.43
C CYS A 30 -10.70 -0.34 -5.74
N TYR A 31 -9.94 -1.29 -5.20
CA TYR A 31 -10.19 -2.72 -5.42
C TYR A 31 -11.41 -3.27 -4.66
N GLY A 32 -11.97 -2.52 -3.70
CA GLY A 32 -13.17 -2.94 -2.95
C GLY A 32 -14.49 -2.50 -3.58
N CYS A 33 -14.54 -1.34 -4.25
CA CYS A 33 -15.78 -0.79 -4.82
C CYS A 33 -15.68 -0.36 -6.30
N GLY A 34 -14.50 -0.45 -6.90
CA GLY A 34 -14.26 -0.08 -8.31
C GLY A 34 -14.09 1.43 -8.57
N ARG A 35 -14.21 2.29 -7.55
CA ARG A 35 -14.04 3.75 -7.68
C ARG A 35 -12.64 4.08 -8.22
N ASN A 36 -12.56 4.98 -9.19
CA ASN A 36 -11.30 5.56 -9.64
C ASN A 36 -11.17 7.01 -9.16
N GLN A 37 -10.02 7.36 -8.59
CA GLN A 37 -9.67 8.73 -8.22
C GLN A 37 -8.58 9.23 -9.15
N GLY A 38 -8.85 10.28 -9.92
CA GLY A 38 -7.80 10.96 -10.67
C GLY A 38 -6.80 11.61 -9.72
N VAL A 39 -5.51 11.43 -9.99
CA VAL A 39 -4.44 12.18 -9.35
C VAL A 39 -3.88 13.12 -10.40
N ASP A 40 -4.12 14.41 -10.22
CA ASP A 40 -3.57 15.44 -11.09
C ASP A 40 -2.03 15.41 -10.99
N SER A 41 -1.34 15.46 -12.13
CA SER A 41 0.13 15.46 -12.19
C SER A 41 0.78 16.65 -11.47
N SER A 42 0.04 17.74 -11.25
CA SER A 42 0.46 18.94 -10.52
C SER A 42 0.25 18.82 -9.01
N GLU A 43 -0.55 17.86 -8.54
CA GLU A 43 -0.83 17.64 -7.13
C GLU A 43 0.06 16.53 -6.55
N LEU A 44 0.40 16.63 -5.27
CA LEU A 44 1.04 15.51 -4.57
C LEU A 44 0.02 14.37 -4.39
N PRO A 45 0.32 13.14 -4.82
CA PRO A 45 -0.53 11.97 -4.61
C PRO A 45 -1.04 11.77 -3.19
N CYS A 46 -0.29 12.16 -2.16
CA CYS A 46 -0.75 12.04 -0.77
C CYS A 46 -1.87 13.02 -0.41
N LEU A 47 -2.01 14.12 -1.14
CA LEU A 47 -3.14 15.06 -1.01
C LEU A 47 -4.32 14.56 -1.84
N ALA A 48 -4.09 14.21 -3.10
CA ALA A 48 -5.12 13.68 -3.99
C ALA A 48 -5.77 12.36 -3.49
N LEU A 49 -5.02 11.56 -2.72
CA LEU A 49 -5.45 10.29 -2.14
C LEU A 49 -5.65 10.38 -0.62
N GLN A 50 -5.94 11.57 -0.09
CA GLN A 50 -6.22 11.72 1.34
C GLN A 50 -7.38 10.80 1.76
N GLY A 51 -7.18 10.01 2.82
CA GLY A 51 -8.15 9.04 3.32
C GLY A 51 -8.16 7.69 2.60
N TRP A 52 -7.37 7.51 1.54
CA TRP A 52 -7.18 6.21 0.90
C TRP A 52 -6.17 5.35 1.65
N PHE A 53 -6.38 4.03 1.58
CA PHE A 53 -5.48 3.01 2.09
C PHE A 53 -4.75 2.36 0.92
N ILE A 54 -3.43 2.18 1.05
CA ILE A 54 -2.60 1.51 0.05
C ILE A 54 -1.95 0.28 0.69
N VAL A 55 -2.24 -0.90 0.15
CA VAL A 55 -1.59 -2.16 0.55
C VAL A 55 -0.49 -2.48 -0.46
N SER A 56 0.73 -2.73 0.04
CA SER A 56 1.86 -3.19 -0.79
C SER A 56 2.13 -4.67 -0.49
N HIS A 57 1.97 -5.52 -1.50
CA HIS A 57 2.19 -6.96 -1.40
C HIS A 57 3.48 -7.33 -2.14
N LEU A 58 4.43 -7.91 -1.41
CA LEU A 58 5.66 -8.48 -1.95
C LEU A 58 5.34 -9.84 -2.57
N VAL A 59 5.33 -9.94 -3.89
CA VAL A 59 4.96 -11.16 -4.62
C VAL A 59 6.20 -11.95 -5.05
N GLY A 60 7.35 -11.28 -5.15
CA GLY A 60 8.61 -11.92 -5.47
C GLY A 60 9.79 -10.97 -5.29
N PRO A 61 11.01 -11.41 -5.61
CA PRO A 61 12.18 -10.55 -5.64
C PRO A 61 11.91 -9.37 -6.57
N GLU A 62 11.86 -8.17 -6.00
CA GLU A 62 11.58 -6.90 -6.69
C GLU A 62 10.15 -6.70 -7.22
N ASP A 63 9.24 -7.67 -7.10
CA ASP A 63 7.83 -7.52 -7.49
C ASP A 63 6.97 -7.06 -6.29
N ILE A 64 6.51 -5.82 -6.36
CA ILE A 64 5.62 -5.21 -5.37
C ILE A 64 4.32 -4.80 -6.06
N LYS A 65 3.26 -5.58 -5.84
CA LYS A 65 1.91 -5.20 -6.23
C LYS A 65 1.35 -4.19 -5.23
N ARG A 66 0.63 -3.18 -5.72
CA ARG A 66 -0.01 -2.17 -4.90
C ARG A 66 -1.50 -2.15 -5.16
N TYR A 67 -2.28 -2.17 -4.09
CA TYR A 67 -3.74 -2.13 -4.11
C TYR A 67 -4.22 -0.88 -3.39
N GLY A 68 -5.16 -0.14 -4.00
CA GLY A 68 -5.76 1.06 -3.41
C GLY A 68 -7.18 0.81 -2.89
N PHE A 69 -7.55 1.52 -1.83
CA PHE A 69 -8.88 1.44 -1.21
C PHE A 69 -9.34 2.82 -0.74
N CYS A 70 -10.55 3.25 -1.12
CA CYS A 70 -11.07 4.56 -0.74
C CYS A 70 -11.58 4.64 0.70
N SER A 71 -11.71 3.50 1.39
CA SER A 71 -12.14 3.41 2.78
C SER A 71 -11.62 2.12 3.43
N LEU A 72 -11.63 2.10 4.76
CA LEU A 72 -11.30 0.89 5.54
C LEU A 72 -12.29 -0.24 5.24
N GLU A 73 -13.57 0.08 5.03
CA GLU A 73 -14.60 -0.88 4.66
C GLU A 73 -14.30 -1.57 3.31
N CYS A 74 -13.86 -0.80 2.30
CA CYS A 74 -13.45 -1.37 1.01
C CYS A 74 -12.24 -2.30 1.16
N LEU A 75 -11.29 -1.95 2.04
CA LEU A 75 -10.15 -2.82 2.34
C LEU A 75 -10.61 -4.10 3.04
N GLN A 76 -11.42 -4.00 4.10
CA GLN A 76 -11.90 -5.16 4.84
C GLN A 76 -12.69 -6.13 3.97
N ARG A 77 -13.60 -5.59 3.14
CA ARG A 77 -14.35 -6.38 2.16
C ARG A 77 -13.42 -7.14 1.23
N TRP A 78 -12.46 -6.45 0.63
CA TRP A 78 -11.50 -7.07 -0.27
C TRP A 78 -10.66 -8.15 0.42
N VAL A 79 -10.21 -7.90 1.65
CA VAL A 79 -9.48 -8.91 2.45
C VAL A 79 -10.35 -10.14 2.68
N ASN A 80 -11.62 -9.96 3.05
CA ASN A 80 -12.52 -11.10 3.29
C ASN A 80 -12.82 -11.90 2.01
N GLU A 81 -12.87 -11.24 0.86
CA GLU A 81 -13.07 -11.91 -0.44
C GLU A 81 -11.81 -12.64 -0.94
N ASN A 82 -10.61 -12.19 -0.53
CA ASN A 82 -9.33 -12.74 -1.02
C ASN A 82 -8.60 -13.62 0.00
N ALA A 83 -8.99 -13.59 1.27
CA ALA A 83 -8.45 -14.48 2.29
C ALA A 83 -9.03 -15.88 2.05
N GLU A 84 -8.15 -16.88 1.92
CA GLU A 84 -8.56 -18.26 2.04
C GLU A 84 -9.23 -18.45 3.40
N ALA A 85 -10.51 -18.82 3.41
CA ALA A 85 -11.21 -19.10 4.63
C ALA A 85 -10.47 -20.23 5.36
N ILE A 86 -10.06 -19.98 6.61
CA ILE A 86 -9.55 -21.04 7.47
C ILE A 86 -10.65 -22.11 7.55
N PRO A 87 -10.39 -23.37 7.14
CA PRO A 87 -11.41 -24.40 7.19
C PRO A 87 -11.97 -24.52 8.60
N GLU A 88 -13.30 -24.58 8.74
CA GLU A 88 -14.01 -24.60 10.03
C GLU A 88 -13.51 -25.69 10.99
N ILE A 89 -13.01 -26.82 10.44
CA ILE A 89 -12.35 -27.89 11.19
C ILE A 89 -11.21 -27.40 12.08
N PHE A 90 -10.41 -26.42 11.62
CA PHE A 90 -9.34 -25.86 12.44
C PHE A 90 -9.89 -24.94 13.53
N LEU A 91 -10.97 -24.22 13.27
CA LEU A 91 -11.60 -23.34 14.26
C LEU A 91 -12.26 -24.16 15.40
N ASN A 92 -12.98 -25.22 15.04
CA ASN A 92 -13.68 -26.07 16.00
C ASN A 92 -12.71 -26.90 16.88
N SER A 93 -11.47 -27.11 16.44
CA SER A 93 -10.46 -27.83 17.23
C SER A 93 -9.96 -27.05 18.46
N PHE A 94 -10.26 -25.75 18.55
CA PHE A 94 -9.92 -24.92 19.70
C PHE A 94 -11.01 -24.91 20.79
N ASP A 95 -12.24 -25.33 20.47
CA ASP A 95 -13.36 -25.37 21.43
C ASP A 95 -13.43 -26.69 22.23
N GLU A 96 -12.58 -27.67 21.90
CA GLU A 96 -12.50 -28.97 22.59
C GLU A 96 -11.42 -29.04 23.70
N LEU A 97 -10.79 -27.92 24.06
CA LEU A 97 -9.81 -27.78 25.15
C LEU A 97 -10.44 -27.21 26.44
#